data_AF-A0AA35RAU5-F1
#
_entry.id   AF-A0AA35RAU5-F1
#
_cell.length_a   1.000
_cell.length_b   1.000
_cell.length_c   1.000
_cell.angle_alpha   90.00
_cell.angle_beta   90.00
_cell.angle_gamma   90.00
#
_symmetry.space_group_name_H-M   'P 1'
#
loop_
_entity.id
_entity.type
_entity.pdbx_description
1 polymer ?
#
loop_
_entity_poly.entity_id
_entity_poly.type
_entity_poly.pdbx_seq_one_letter_code
_entity_poly.pdbx_strand_id
1 'polypeptide(L)'
;MIRGLGIDAFAIPKAHTGERPNTVDIIADGTVSAVVNTIEGDRESLEDGFEIRRAAVDQRIPCFTSLDTARAAVESLIGGAANYNIKPLPEYRKQS
;
A
#
# COMPACT_ATOMS: atom_id res chain seq x y z
N MET A 1 -9.05 -8.47 -14.18
CA MET A 1 -9.83 -8.41 -12.93
C MET A 1 -10.28 -6.98 -12.61
N ILE A 2 -9.38 -6.01 -12.38
CA ILE A 2 -9.75 -4.62 -12.03
C ILE A 2 -10.60 -3.91 -13.11
N ARG A 3 -10.11 -3.86 -14.36
CA ARG A 3 -10.90 -3.29 -15.49
C ARG A 3 -12.23 -4.01 -15.72
N GLY A 4 -12.30 -5.31 -15.39
CA GLY A 4 -13.52 -6.10 -15.49
C GLY A 4 -14.61 -5.71 -14.48
N LEU A 5 -14.24 -4.95 -13.44
CA LEU A 5 -15.15 -4.34 -12.47
C LEU A 5 -15.56 -2.91 -12.86
N GLY A 6 -15.18 -2.43 -14.06
CA GLY A 6 -15.45 -1.07 -14.52
C GLY A 6 -14.55 0.01 -13.91
N ILE A 7 -13.49 -0.39 -13.21
CA ILE A 7 -12.51 0.53 -12.61
C ILE A 7 -11.42 0.81 -13.65
N ASP A 8 -11.18 2.08 -13.94
CA ASP A 8 -10.08 2.48 -14.82
C ASP A 8 -8.73 2.14 -14.17
N ALA A 9 -7.85 1.52 -14.94
CA ALA A 9 -6.57 1.03 -14.45
C ALA A 9 -5.55 0.98 -15.58
N PHE A 10 -4.30 1.32 -15.28
CA PHE A 10 -3.19 1.25 -16.21
C PHE A 10 -2.36 -0.01 -15.95
N ALA A 11 -2.04 -0.75 -17.00
CA ALA A 11 -1.10 -1.87 -16.90
C ALA A 11 0.31 -1.31 -17.05
N ILE A 12 1.16 -1.57 -16.05
CA ILE A 12 2.56 -1.13 -16.02
C ILE A 12 3.46 -2.38 -16.05
N PRO A 13 4.54 -2.39 -16.84
CA PRO A 13 5.50 -3.49 -16.85
C PRO A 13 6.11 -3.76 -15.46
N LYS A 14 6.38 -5.04 -15.16
CA LYS A 14 7.11 -5.43 -13.94
C LYS A 14 8.59 -5.08 -14.06
N ALA A 15 9.29 -4.92 -12.94
CA ALA A 15 10.68 -4.45 -12.94
C ALA A 15 11.63 -5.40 -13.70
N HIS A 16 11.40 -6.71 -13.61
CA HIS A 16 12.24 -7.73 -14.26
C HIS A 16 12.05 -7.84 -15.78
N THR A 17 11.02 -7.20 -16.37
CA THR A 17 10.76 -7.27 -17.82
C THR A 17 11.76 -6.46 -18.65
N GLY A 18 12.47 -5.51 -18.02
CA GLY A 18 13.42 -4.61 -18.70
C GLY A 18 12.76 -3.45 -19.46
N GLU A 19 11.43 -3.43 -19.60
CA GLU A 19 10.68 -2.32 -20.20
C GLU A 19 10.58 -1.14 -19.23
N ARG A 20 10.50 0.09 -19.78
CA ARG A 20 10.35 1.32 -19.01
C ARG A 20 9.29 2.25 -19.60
N PRO A 21 8.57 3.04 -18.77
CA PRO A 21 8.65 3.04 -17.30
C PRO A 21 8.00 1.78 -16.70
N ASN A 22 8.65 1.16 -15.71
CA ASN A 22 8.10 0.02 -14.95
C ASN A 22 7.59 0.44 -13.57
N THR A 23 7.07 -0.53 -12.81
CA THR A 23 6.52 -0.30 -11.46
C THR A 23 7.46 0.44 -10.53
N VAL A 24 8.76 0.14 -10.55
CA VAL A 24 9.76 0.82 -9.72
C VAL A 24 9.96 2.26 -10.18
N ASP A 25 10.00 2.51 -11.48
CA ASP A 25 10.15 3.86 -12.05
C ASP A 25 8.96 4.76 -11.66
N ILE A 26 7.74 4.24 -11.74
CA ILE A 26 6.51 4.96 -11.37
C ILE A 26 6.48 5.31 -9.87
N ILE A 27 6.96 4.41 -9.02
CA ILE A 27 7.07 4.68 -7.57
C ILE A 27 8.16 5.73 -7.32
N ALA A 28 9.32 5.59 -7.97
CA ALA A 28 10.45 6.49 -7.82
C ALA A 28 10.15 7.92 -8.29
N ASP A 29 9.31 8.08 -9.31
CA ASP A 29 8.82 9.38 -9.79
C ASP A 29 7.79 10.02 -8.84
N GLY A 30 7.24 9.25 -7.90
CA GLY A 30 6.18 9.72 -7.01
C GLY A 30 4.83 9.90 -7.70
N THR A 31 4.63 9.25 -8.86
CA THR A 31 3.36 9.29 -9.60
C THR A 31 2.22 8.65 -8.81
N VAL A 32 2.53 7.81 -7.81
CA VAL A 32 1.57 7.13 -6.93
C VAL A 32 1.73 7.56 -5.48
N SER A 33 0.61 7.61 -4.75
CA SER A 33 0.59 8.00 -3.33
C SER A 33 0.55 6.82 -2.35
N ALA A 34 0.35 5.60 -2.84
CA ALA A 34 0.32 4.38 -2.04
C ALA A 34 0.62 3.16 -2.93
N VAL A 35 1.16 2.11 -2.30
CA VAL A 35 1.43 0.81 -2.95
C VAL A 35 0.70 -0.28 -2.19
N VAL A 36 0.05 -1.19 -2.91
CA VAL A 36 -0.49 -2.44 -2.37
C VAL A 36 0.24 -3.61 -3.05
N ASN A 37 1.04 -4.34 -2.28
CA ASN A 37 1.86 -5.46 -2.75
C ASN A 37 1.61 -6.68 -1.86
N THR A 38 0.63 -7.52 -2.20
CA THR A 38 0.41 -8.79 -1.50
C THR A 38 1.51 -9.79 -1.87
N ILE A 39 2.00 -10.53 -0.87
CA ILE A 39 3.05 -11.53 -1.08
C ILE A 39 2.39 -12.80 -1.60
N GLU A 40 2.44 -13.01 -2.90
CA GLU A 40 1.94 -14.21 -3.57
C GLU A 40 2.92 -14.65 -4.66
N GLY A 41 2.99 -15.96 -4.90
CA GLY A 41 3.63 -16.51 -6.11
C GLY A 41 5.01 -17.13 -5.92
N ASP A 42 5.72 -17.18 -7.04
CA ASP A 42 7.02 -17.82 -7.25
C ASP A 42 8.20 -16.88 -6.94
N ARG A 43 9.42 -17.38 -7.12
CA ARG A 43 10.65 -16.65 -6.78
C ARG A 43 10.74 -15.29 -7.50
N GLU A 44 10.40 -15.24 -8.78
CA GLU A 44 10.46 -13.99 -9.56
C GLU A 44 9.46 -12.95 -9.03
N SER A 45 8.26 -13.38 -8.63
CA SER A 45 7.26 -12.51 -8.00
C SER A 45 7.73 -11.97 -6.64
N LEU A 46 8.47 -12.78 -5.87
CA LEU A 46 9.07 -12.35 -4.59
C LEU A 46 10.20 -11.33 -4.78
N GLU A 47 11.04 -11.52 -5.80
CA GLU A 47 12.13 -10.60 -6.15
C GLU A 47 11.58 -9.26 -6.67
N ASP A 48 10.61 -9.29 -7.60
CA ASP A 48 9.92 -8.08 -8.10
C ASP A 48 9.22 -7.34 -6.95
N GLY A 49 8.52 -8.07 -6.08
CA GLY A 49 7.87 -7.52 -4.90
C GLY A 49 8.86 -6.89 -3.91
N PHE A 50 10.07 -7.43 -3.79
CA PHE A 50 11.11 -6.84 -2.94
C PHE A 50 11.53 -5.45 -3.44
N GLU A 51 11.79 -5.32 -4.74
CA GLU A 51 12.18 -4.03 -5.34
C GLU A 51 11.05 -3.00 -5.23
N ILE A 52 9.80 -3.41 -5.45
CA ILE A 52 8.62 -2.55 -5.28
C ILE A 52 8.51 -2.01 -3.84
N ARG A 53 8.63 -2.91 -2.84
CA ARG A 53 8.55 -2.51 -1.43
C ARG A 53 9.70 -1.58 -1.04
N ARG A 54 10.90 -1.84 -1.55
CA ARG A 54 12.07 -0.98 -1.32
C ARG A 54 11.88 0.41 -1.91
N ALA A 55 11.47 0.50 -3.18
CA ALA A 55 11.23 1.77 -3.86
C ALA A 55 10.19 2.63 -3.11
N ALA A 56 9.11 2.01 -2.62
CA ALA A 56 8.09 2.70 -1.85
C ALA A 56 8.64 3.28 -0.54
N VAL A 57 9.46 2.50 0.20
CA VAL A 57 10.12 2.95 1.42
C VAL A 57 11.07 4.11 1.16
N ASP A 58 11.91 4.01 0.12
CA ASP A 58 12.88 5.05 -0.24
C ASP A 58 12.18 6.38 -0.56
N GLN A 59 10.98 6.33 -1.17
CA GLN A 59 10.15 7.49 -1.50
C GLN A 59 9.17 7.90 -0.39
N ARG A 60 9.18 7.23 0.77
CA ARG A 60 8.24 7.45 1.88
C ARG A 60 6.76 7.31 1.47
N ILE A 61 6.49 6.45 0.49
CA ILE A 61 5.15 6.09 0.04
C ILE A 61 4.67 4.90 0.89
N PRO A 62 3.48 4.97 1.52
CA PRO A 62 2.92 3.85 2.26
C PRO A 62 2.80 2.60 1.39
N CYS A 63 3.35 1.49 1.89
CA CYS A 63 3.28 0.19 1.23
C CYS A 63 2.52 -0.82 2.10
N PHE A 64 1.43 -1.36 1.59
CA PHE A 64 0.58 -2.34 2.26
C PHE A 64 0.83 -3.73 1.69
N THR A 65 1.16 -4.68 2.57
CA THR A 65 1.40 -6.08 2.19
C THR A 65 0.22 -7.01 2.47
N SER A 66 -0.86 -6.46 3.02
CA SER A 66 -2.12 -7.15 3.31
C SER A 66 -3.29 -6.27 2.89
N LEU A 67 -4.29 -6.90 2.25
CA LEU A 67 -5.53 -6.22 1.87
C LEU A 67 -6.33 -5.73 3.08
N ASP A 68 -6.31 -6.47 4.19
CA ASP A 68 -7.00 -6.06 5.42
C ASP A 68 -6.42 -4.77 5.99
N THR A 69 -5.08 -4.64 5.99
CA THR A 69 -4.39 -3.43 6.42
C THR A 69 -4.68 -2.26 5.48
N ALA A 70 -4.66 -2.50 4.16
CA ALA A 70 -5.00 -1.48 3.17
C ALA A 70 -6.45 -0.98 3.38
N ARG A 71 -7.39 -1.89 3.63
CA ARG A 71 -8.78 -1.56 3.95
C ARG A 71 -8.90 -0.73 5.22
N ALA A 72 -8.27 -1.14 6.32
CA ALA A 72 -8.28 -0.39 7.58
C ALA A 72 -7.69 1.02 7.43
N ALA A 73 -6.63 1.17 6.60
CA ALA A 73 -6.06 2.47 6.29
C ALA A 73 -7.05 3.36 5.53
N VAL A 74 -7.75 2.83 4.52
CA VAL A 74 -8.79 3.56 3.79
C VAL A 74 -9.96 3.95 4.69
N GLU A 75 -10.43 3.04 5.54
CA GLU A 75 -11.50 3.32 6.51
C GLU A 75 -11.09 4.45 7.48
N SER A 76 -9.84 4.45 7.93
CA SER A 76 -9.30 5.51 8.79
C SER A 76 -9.20 6.86 8.07
N LEU A 77 -8.87 6.87 6.78
CA LEU A 77 -8.81 8.08 5.96
C LEU A 77 -10.20 8.69 5.71
N ILE A 78 -11.21 7.85 5.44
CA ILE A 78 -12.59 8.30 5.22
C ILE A 78 -13.24 8.76 6.53
N GLY A 79 -12.93 8.10 7.65
CA GLY A 79 -13.47 8.43 8.98
C GLY A 79 -13.03 9.78 9.54
N GLY A 80 -12.05 10.44 8.92
CA GLY A 80 -11.53 11.73 9.35
C GLY A 80 -10.78 11.67 10.69
N ALA A 81 -10.41 12.84 11.24
CA ALA A 81 -9.82 12.91 12.57
C ALA A 81 -10.89 12.52 13.60
N ALA A 82 -10.77 11.32 14.18
CA ALA A 82 -11.62 10.93 15.29
C ALA A 82 -11.46 11.94 16.43
N ASN A 83 -12.57 12.33 17.06
CA ASN A 83 -12.52 13.04 18.34
C ASN A 83 -11.96 12.06 19.38
N TYR A 84 -10.64 12.08 19.58
CA TYR A 84 -9.99 11.23 20.55
C TYR A 84 -10.33 11.70 21.96
N ASN A 85 -10.91 10.80 22.76
CA ASN A 85 -11.04 11.03 24.19
C ASN A 85 -9.73 10.62 24.86
N ILE A 86 -8.83 11.56 25.12
CA ILE A 86 -7.55 11.25 25.77
C ILE A 86 -7.79 11.07 27.26
N LYS A 87 -7.48 9.89 27.80
CA LYS A 87 -7.54 9.59 29.23
C LYS A 87 -6.24 8.93 29.69
N PRO A 88 -5.78 9.16 30.93
CA PRO A 88 -4.70 8.38 31.52
C PRO A 88 -5.04 6.89 31.59
N LEU A 89 -4.02 6.03 31.48
CA LEU A 89 -4.15 4.57 31.52
C LEU A 89 -4.99 4.04 32.72
N PRO A 90 -4.87 4.60 33.95
CA PRO A 90 -5.72 4.21 35.07
C PRO A 90 -7.21 4.48 34.88
N GLU A 91 -7.59 5.54 34.15
CA GLU A 91 -8.99 5.90 33.91
C GLU A 91 -9.64 5.02 32.83
N TYR A 92 -8.86 4.59 31.83
CA TYR A 92 -9.32 3.65 30.82
C TYR A 92 -9.71 2.29 31.42
N ARG A 93 -8.93 1.78 32.37
CA ARG A 93 -9.17 0.47 32.99
C ARG A 93 -10.43 0.41 33.88
N LYS A 94 -10.95 1.55 34.32
CA LYS A 94 -12.16 1.63 35.15
C LYS A 94 -13.47 1.59 34.33
N GLN A 95 -13.38 1.66 33.00
CA GLN A 95 -14.52 1.69 32.07
C GLN A 95 -14.72 0.34 31.33
N SER A 96 -13.94 -0.70 31.67
CA SER A 96 -14.09 -2.08 31.19
C SER A 96 -14.77 -2.93 32.26
#